data_AF-A0A6A5S3D0-F1
#
_entry.id   AF-A0A6A5S3D0-F1
#
_cell.length_a   1.000
_cell.length_b   1.000
_cell.length_c   1.000
_cell.angle_alpha   90.00
_cell.angle_beta   90.00
_cell.angle_gamma   90.00
#
_symmetry.space_group_name_H-M   'P 1'
#
loop_
_entity.id
_entity.type
_entity.pdbx_description
1 polymer ?
#
loop_
_entity_poly.entity_id
_entity_poly.type
_entity_poly.pdbx_seq_one_letter_code
_entity_poly.pdbx_strand_id
1 'polypeptide(L)'
;VSESWITQFQHRHPDKLITKYDTGMDCRRHLADNKHKYKLYFNLLHSKMREHGIDKRNTYNMDEKGFYVGIAHCTKRIFSKAVYKSKERTAAIRDGNRE
;
A
#
# COMPACT_ATOMS: atom_id res chain seq x y z
N VAL A 1 -4.30 -21.82 17.09
CA VAL A 1 -5.08 -20.70 17.67
C VAL A 1 -6.42 -20.67 16.95
N SER A 2 -7.55 -20.81 17.65
CA SER A 2 -8.88 -20.80 17.02
C SER A 2 -9.41 -19.37 16.87
N GLU A 3 -10.29 -19.12 15.89
CA GLU A 3 -10.95 -17.81 15.73
C GLU A 3 -11.72 -17.39 16.99
N SER A 4 -12.29 -18.35 17.71
CA SER A 4 -13.00 -18.16 18.97
C SER A 4 -12.14 -17.48 20.03
N TRP A 5 -10.82 -17.74 20.04
CA TRP A 5 -9.91 -17.12 21.00
C TRP A 5 -9.79 -15.60 20.77
N ILE A 6 -9.70 -15.16 19.51
CA ILE A 6 -9.59 -13.73 19.17
C ILE A 6 -10.84 -12.98 19.62
N THR A 7 -12.01 -13.55 19.36
CA THR A 7 -13.29 -12.98 19.77
C THR A 7 -13.41 -12.88 21.29
N GLN A 8 -13.08 -13.96 22.02
CA GLN A 8 -13.08 -13.96 23.48
C GLN A 8 -12.08 -12.97 24.09
N PHE A 9 -10.88 -12.85 23.49
CA PHE A 9 -9.87 -11.90 23.93
C PHE A 9 -10.34 -10.44 23.78
N GLN A 10 -11.03 -10.12 22.67
CA GLN A 10 -11.64 -8.80 22.48
C GLN A 10 -12.74 -8.53 23.51
N HIS A 11 -13.62 -9.50 23.76
CA HIS A 11 -14.70 -9.37 24.75
C HIS A 11 -14.21 -9.16 26.18
N ARG A 12 -13.05 -9.71 26.54
CA ARG A 12 -12.46 -9.55 27.88
C ARG A 12 -11.87 -8.16 28.11
N HIS A 13 -11.56 -7.41 27.04
CA HIS A 13 -10.86 -6.13 27.12
C HIS A 13 -11.52 -5.02 26.26
N PRO A 14 -12.83 -4.78 26.42
CA PRO A 14 -13.58 -3.84 25.56
C PRO A 14 -13.20 -2.37 25.82
N ASP A 15 -12.73 -2.07 27.02
CA ASP A 15 -12.26 -0.77 27.47
C ASP A 15 -10.85 -0.45 26.95
N LYS A 16 -10.01 -1.47 26.74
CA LYS A 16 -8.58 -1.31 26.41
C LYS A 16 -8.23 -1.54 24.96
N LEU A 17 -9.00 -2.33 24.21
CA LEU A 17 -8.69 -2.71 22.83
C LEU A 17 -9.61 -2.02 21.81
N ILE A 18 -9.10 -1.83 20.60
CA ILE A 18 -9.84 -1.35 19.44
C ILE A 18 -9.40 -2.12 18.20
N THR A 19 -10.35 -2.38 17.30
CA THR A 19 -10.07 -3.03 16.03
C THR A 19 -10.19 -2.04 14.88
N LYS A 20 -9.22 -2.03 13.97
CA LYS A 20 -9.20 -1.17 12.78
C LYS A 20 -8.76 -1.96 11.56
N TYR A 21 -9.34 -1.61 10.42
CA TYR A 21 -8.85 -2.07 9.13
C TYR A 21 -7.63 -1.25 8.73
N ASP A 22 -6.59 -1.94 8.27
CA ASP A 22 -5.51 -1.27 7.55
C ASP A 22 -6.06 -0.86 6.18
N THR A 23 -6.03 0.43 5.87
CA THR A 23 -6.31 0.90 4.52
C THR A 23 -5.11 0.52 3.68
N GLY A 24 -5.29 -0.42 2.75
CA GLY A 24 -4.25 -0.83 1.83
C GLY A 24 -3.58 0.42 1.23
N MET A 25 -2.24 0.41 1.15
CA MET A 25 -1.46 1.46 0.49
C MET A 25 -2.00 1.78 -0.91
N ASP A 26 -2.62 0.79 -1.53
CA ASP A 26 -3.31 0.83 -2.81
C ASP A 26 -4.48 1.83 -2.86
N CYS A 27 -5.33 1.93 -1.82
CA CYS A 27 -6.44 2.90 -1.84
C CYS A 27 -5.92 4.35 -1.89
N ARG A 28 -4.80 4.63 -1.20
CA ARG A 28 -4.17 5.96 -1.25
C ARG A 28 -3.50 6.23 -2.59
N ARG A 29 -2.92 5.21 -3.23
CA ARG A 29 -2.40 5.30 -4.60
C ARG A 29 -3.52 5.57 -5.60
N HIS A 30 -4.59 4.79 -5.52
CA HIS A 30 -5.77 4.97 -6.36
C HIS A 30 -6.37 6.38 -6.25
N LEU A 31 -6.45 6.95 -5.03
CA LEU A 31 -6.90 8.34 -4.84
C LEU A 31 -5.92 9.38 -5.41
N ALA A 32 -4.63 9.05 -5.50
CA ALA A 32 -3.60 9.91 -6.06
C ALA A 32 -3.48 9.76 -7.59
N ASP A 33 -4.05 8.71 -8.17
CA ASP A 33 -4.03 8.44 -9.60
C ASP A 33 -4.81 9.52 -10.35
N ASN A 34 -4.13 10.15 -11.31
CA ASN A 34 -4.72 11.21 -12.10
C ASN A 34 -4.39 11.00 -13.58
N LYS A 35 -5.44 10.73 -14.37
CA LYS A 35 -5.36 10.52 -15.82
C LYS A 35 -4.63 11.63 -16.57
N HIS A 36 -4.83 12.88 -16.16
CA HIS A 36 -4.19 14.03 -16.80
C HIS A 36 -2.67 14.00 -16.61
N LYS A 37 -2.20 13.66 -15.40
CA LYS A 37 -0.76 13.54 -15.11
C LYS A 37 -0.11 12.44 -15.94
N TYR A 38 -0.76 11.27 -16.06
CA TYR A 38 -0.27 10.19 -16.92
C TYR A 38 -0.19 10.63 -18.39
N LYS A 39 -1.23 11.28 -18.90
CA LYS A 39 -1.23 11.80 -20.28
C LYS A 39 -0.07 12.75 -20.52
N LEU A 40 0.17 13.69 -19.60
CA LEU A 40 1.27 14.64 -19.70
C LEU A 40 2.64 13.93 -19.67
N TYR A 41 2.82 12.98 -18.75
CA TYR A 41 4.05 12.19 -18.63
C TYR A 41 4.35 11.40 -19.92
N PHE A 42 3.38 10.64 -20.45
CA PHE A 42 3.60 9.85 -21.65
C PHE A 42 3.83 10.71 -22.90
N ASN A 43 3.16 11.86 -23.00
CA ASN A 43 3.42 12.81 -24.07
C ASN A 43 4.86 13.33 -24.04
N LEU A 44 5.35 13.71 -22.86
CA LEU A 44 6.72 14.17 -22.66
C LEU A 44 7.73 13.05 -22.95
N LEU A 45 7.49 11.84 -22.44
CA LEU A 45 8.33 10.67 -22.68
C LEU A 45 8.45 10.39 -24.18
N HIS A 46 7.33 10.30 -24.90
CA HIS A 46 7.35 10.07 -26.34
C HIS A 46 8.03 11.18 -27.13
N SER A 47 7.93 12.44 -26.68
CA SER A 47 8.67 13.54 -27.29
C SER A 47 10.17 13.32 -27.16
N LYS A 48 10.65 12.96 -25.96
CA LYS A 48 12.07 12.70 -25.70
C LYS A 48 12.60 11.47 -26.43
N MET A 49 11.80 10.41 -26.53
CA MET A 49 12.16 9.23 -27.32
C MET A 49 12.39 9.58 -28.80
N ARG A 50 11.53 10.43 -29.38
CA ARG A 50 11.71 10.88 -30.77
C ARG A 50 12.94 11.77 -30.93
N GLU A 51 13.15 12.71 -30.01
CA GLU A 51 14.30 13.62 -30.00
C GLU A 51 15.63 12.86 -29.98
N HIS A 52 15.70 11.76 -29.21
CA HIS A 52 16.91 10.97 -29.05
C HIS A 52 16.95 9.70 -29.91
N GLY A 53 15.98 9.47 -30.80
CA GLY A 53 15.93 8.28 -31.66
C GLY A 53 15.83 6.96 -30.91
N ILE A 54 15.24 6.95 -29.70
CA ILE A 54 15.15 5.76 -28.84
C ILE A 54 14.01 4.86 -29.32
N ASP A 55 14.33 3.62 -29.70
CA ASP A 55 13.32 2.60 -29.98
C ASP A 55 12.57 2.23 -28.70
N LYS A 56 11.25 2.10 -28.79
CA LYS A 56 10.39 1.70 -27.67
C LYS A 56 10.82 0.38 -27.04
N ARG A 57 11.36 -0.55 -27.82
CA ARG A 57 11.88 -1.85 -27.38
C ARG A 57 13.08 -1.71 -26.43
N ASN A 58 13.78 -0.58 -26.47
CA ASN A 58 14.94 -0.29 -25.62
C ASN A 58 14.55 0.44 -24.32
N THR A 59 13.29 0.30 -23.88
CA THR A 59 12.84 0.84 -22.60
C THR A 59 12.91 -0.26 -21.55
N TYR A 60 13.84 -0.12 -20.60
CA TYR A 60 14.03 -1.09 -19.52
C TYR A 60 13.53 -0.48 -18.21
N ASN A 61 12.79 -1.27 -17.43
CA ASN A 61 12.44 -0.87 -16.08
C ASN A 61 13.67 -1.01 -15.20
N MET A 62 14.04 0.05 -14.48
CA MET A 62 15.17 0.06 -13.55
C MET A 62 14.72 -0.01 -12.08
N ASP A 63 13.42 -0.20 -11.83
CA ASP A 63 13.01 -0.56 -10.47
C ASP A 63 13.51 -1.97 -10.13
N GLU A 64 14.11 -2.09 -8.94
CA GLU A 64 14.60 -3.36 -8.40
C GLU A 64 13.43 -4.24 -7.91
N LYS A 65 12.26 -3.62 -7.73
CA LYS A 65 11.07 -4.29 -7.21
C LYS A 65 10.13 -4.61 -8.34
N GLY A 66 10.14 -5.88 -8.76
CA GLY A 66 9.14 -6.45 -9.65
C GLY A 66 7.72 -6.02 -9.30
N PHE A 67 6.86 -5.92 -10.32
CA PHE A 67 5.50 -5.42 -10.22
C PHE A 67 4.80 -5.92 -8.95
N TYR A 68 4.51 -4.98 -8.03
CA TYR A 68 3.63 -5.27 -6.91
C TYR A 68 2.24 -5.59 -7.46
N VAL A 69 1.96 -6.87 -7.68
CA VAL A 69 0.61 -7.37 -7.92
C VAL A 69 -0.20 -6.96 -6.70
N GLY A 70 -1.16 -6.05 -6.90
CA GLY A 70 -1.84 -5.31 -5.85
C GLY A 70 -2.41 -6.24 -4.78
N ILE A 71 -1.74 -6.30 -3.62
CA ILE A 71 -2.31 -6.89 -2.41
C ILE A 71 -3.35 -5.89 -1.90
N ALA A 72 -4.56 -5.96 -2.48
CA ALA A 72 -5.73 -5.19 -2.10
C ALA A 72 -6.34 -5.67 -0.76
N HIS A 73 -5.73 -6.65 -0.10
CA HIS A 73 -6.22 -7.17 1.18
C HIS A 73 -6.10 -6.11 2.28
N CYS A 74 -7.26 -5.65 2.75
CA CYS A 74 -7.41 -4.91 3.99
C CYS A 74 -7.36 -5.91 5.16
N THR A 75 -6.28 -5.88 5.93
CA THR A 75 -6.15 -6.73 7.13
C THR A 75 -6.78 -6.04 8.34
N LYS A 76 -7.52 -6.80 9.15
CA LYS A 76 -8.08 -6.33 10.42
C LYS A 76 -7.03 -6.46 11.53
N ARG A 77 -6.68 -5.36 12.20
CA ARG A 77 -5.65 -5.30 13.25
C ARG A 77 -6.24 -4.85 14.59
N ILE A 78 -5.73 -5.43 15.68
CA ILE A 78 -6.10 -5.08 17.06
C ILE A 78 -5.03 -4.17 17.64
N PHE A 79 -5.44 -3.06 18.23
CA PHE A 79 -4.58 -2.09 18.90
C PHE A 79 -5.06 -1.86 20.33
N SER A 80 -4.16 -1.44 21.23
CA SER A 80 -4.61 -0.81 22.47
C SER A 80 -5.11 0.61 22.16
N LYS A 81 -6.17 1.04 22.85
CA LYS A 81 -6.77 2.37 22.63
C LYS A 81 -5.77 3.49 22.91
N ALA A 82 -4.90 3.33 23.90
CA ALA A 82 -3.87 4.31 24.22
C ALA A 82 -2.87 4.51 23.06
N VAL A 83 -2.32 3.41 22.51
CA VAL A 83 -1.36 3.46 21.40
C VAL A 83 -2.02 3.93 20.11
N TYR A 84 -3.29 3.59 19.89
CA TYR A 84 -4.01 4.12 18.72
C TYR A 84 -4.25 5.62 18.83
N LYS A 85 -4.61 6.14 20.02
CA LYS A 85 -4.79 7.58 20.26
C LYS A 85 -3.48 8.37 20.10
N SER A 86 -2.35 7.83 20.55
CA SER A 86 -1.03 8.46 20.39
C SER A 86 -0.52 8.46 18.94
N LYS A 87 -1.13 7.64 18.05
CA LYS A 87 -0.74 7.44 16.64
C LYS A 87 0.68 6.92 16.41
N GLU A 88 1.41 6.55 17.46
CA GLU A 88 2.83 6.19 17.40
C GLU A 88 3.10 4.90 16.60
N ARG A 89 2.19 3.92 16.63
CA ARG A 89 2.39 2.60 16.01
C ARG A 89 1.16 2.13 15.22
N THR A 90 0.64 3.00 14.36
CA THR A 90 -0.57 2.72 13.58
C THR A 90 -0.29 2.21 12.17
N ALA A 91 0.89 2.49 11.61
CA ALA A 91 1.27 2.02 10.28
C ALA A 91 1.44 0.49 10.22
N ALA A 92 1.10 -0.10 9.09
CA ALA A 92 1.47 -1.48 8.78
C ALA A 92 2.93 -1.51 8.34
N ILE A 93 3.79 -2.16 9.12
CA ILE A 93 5.13 -2.54 8.67
C ILE A 93 4.92 -3.82 7.87
N ARG A 94 5.03 -3.71 6.54
CA ARG A 94 5.08 -4.87 5.65
C ARG A 94 6.54 -5.09 5.30
N ASP A 95 7.04 -6.30 5.52
CA ASP A 95 8.37 -6.66 5.05
C ASP A 95 8.39 -6.62 3.52
N GLY A 96 9.45 -6.05 2.95
CA GLY A 96 9.61 -6.00 1.50
C GLY A 96 10.13 -7.36 1.05
N ASN A 97 9.45 -7.97 0.07
CA ASN A 97 9.82 -9.25 -0.53
C ASN A 97 11.36 -9.37 -0.70
N ARG A 98 11.95 -10.45 -0.17
CA ARG A 98 13.39 -10.77 -0.19
C ARG A 98 13.72 -11.82 -1.26
N GLU A 99 12.99 -11.79 -2.36
CA GLU A 99 13.25 -12.61 -3.54
C GLU A 99 13.40 -11.69 -4.75
#